data_AF-A0A6N7H8I1-F1
#
_entry.id   AF-A0A6N7H8I1-F1
#
_cell.length_a   1.000
_cell.length_b   1.000
_cell.length_c   1.000
_cell.angle_alpha   90.00
_cell.angle_beta   90.00
_cell.angle_gamma   90.00
#
_symmetry.space_group_name_H-M   'P 1'
#
loop_
_entity.id
_entity.type
_entity.pdbx_description
1 polymer ?
#
loop_
_entity_poly.entity_id
_entity_poly.type
_entity_poly.pdbx_seq_one_letter_code
_entity_poly.pdbx_strand_id
1 'polypeptide(L)'
;MTTEREATETSGSQLAGPPVRTHRWGFGAFLFVFAVFVLSAVVIGAIVGTVAPESTNSATVALVGTIVPTVLATVVALLVTKLRGNGPAVDLRWSFTREDVRAGFKFGALGLVCTTVAAVVWTNVVGEENASSAVSQLVENERMPISAAIAMFLFVWLVGPICEEVIYRGLLWGALERLAWGRWAVFGLTTVIFAVSHLEPLRTSLLLVIGIPIGLARLFTGRLGASIVTHQVNNFLPALAVLLVALGVMPA
;
A
#
# COMPACT_ATOMS: atom_id res chain seq x y z
N MET A 1 29.65 60.36 27.34
CA MET A 1 28.66 60.31 26.24
C MET A 1 29.15 59.27 25.25
N THR A 2 28.91 57.97 25.50
CA THR A 2 27.74 57.18 25.04
C THR A 2 27.53 57.25 23.53
N THR A 3 27.73 56.13 22.84
CA THR A 3 26.62 55.37 22.24
C THR A 3 27.12 53.99 21.82
N GLU A 4 26.61 52.98 22.52
CA GLU A 4 26.59 51.58 22.12
C GLU A 4 25.87 51.45 20.77
N ARG A 5 26.43 50.65 19.85
CA ARG A 5 25.70 50.20 18.67
C ARG A 5 24.90 48.97 19.07
N GLU A 6 23.63 49.19 19.37
CA GLU A 6 22.61 48.16 19.56
C GLU A 6 22.49 47.30 18.29
N ALA A 7 22.75 46.01 18.44
CA ALA A 7 22.46 44.99 17.44
C ALA A 7 20.94 44.82 17.38
N THR A 8 20.34 45.18 16.25
CA THR A 8 18.92 44.93 16.00
C THR A 8 18.73 43.46 15.64
N GLU A 9 18.49 42.61 16.63
CA GLU A 9 17.92 41.27 16.43
C GLU A 9 16.46 41.42 15.99
N THR A 10 16.20 41.33 14.68
CA THR A 10 14.87 41.05 14.17
C THR A 10 14.52 39.59 14.49
N SER A 11 13.98 39.36 15.68
CA SER A 11 13.30 38.12 16.04
C SER A 11 12.03 37.98 15.19
N GLY A 12 12.18 37.26 14.07
CA GLY A 12 11.05 36.82 13.27
C GLY A 12 10.24 35.81 14.08
N SER A 13 9.17 36.28 14.71
CA SER A 13 8.10 35.44 15.24
C SER A 13 7.48 34.66 14.08
N GLN A 14 8.05 33.48 13.78
CA GLN A 14 7.31 32.45 13.08
C GLN A 14 6.15 32.09 14.00
N LEU A 15 4.94 32.43 13.58
CA LEU A 15 3.70 31.97 14.21
C LEU A 15 3.74 30.43 14.23
N ALA A 16 4.20 29.88 15.35
CA ALA A 16 4.18 28.45 15.59
C ALA A 16 2.71 28.04 15.53
N GLY A 17 2.36 27.23 14.52
CA GLY A 17 1.03 26.64 14.42
C GLY A 17 0.66 25.92 15.73
N PRO A 18 -0.64 25.69 15.98
CA PRO A 18 -1.06 25.02 17.20
C PRO A 18 -0.29 23.69 17.38
N PRO A 19 0.11 23.35 18.62
CA PRO A 19 0.95 22.19 18.89
C PRO A 19 0.28 20.92 18.36
N VAL A 20 1.05 20.10 17.63
CA VAL A 20 0.58 18.81 17.10
C VAL A 20 0.19 17.93 18.28
N ARG A 21 -1.10 17.56 18.35
CA ARG A 21 -1.60 16.72 19.44
C ARG A 21 -1.16 15.28 19.22
N THR A 22 -0.93 14.54 20.29
CA THR A 22 -0.78 13.08 20.17
C THR A 22 -2.10 12.50 19.68
N HIS A 23 -2.07 11.78 18.56
CA HIS A 23 -3.28 11.15 18.03
C HIS A 23 -3.82 10.09 19.01
N ARG A 24 -5.13 9.86 19.00
CA ARG A 24 -5.87 9.00 19.95
C ARG A 24 -6.18 7.60 19.40
N TRP A 25 -5.56 7.23 18.29
CA TRP A 25 -5.70 5.92 17.66
C TRP A 25 -4.41 5.09 17.79
N GLY A 26 -4.54 3.76 17.85
CA GLY A 26 -3.44 2.81 17.99
C GLY A 26 -3.77 1.50 17.26
N PHE A 27 -3.23 0.36 17.70
CA PHE A 27 -3.37 -0.91 16.98
C PHE A 27 -4.84 -1.34 16.74
N GLY A 28 -5.75 -1.03 17.68
CA GLY A 28 -7.19 -1.28 17.50
C GLY A 28 -7.81 -0.57 16.30
N ALA A 29 -7.27 0.57 15.86
CA ALA A 29 -7.73 1.24 14.63
C ALA A 29 -7.34 0.46 13.38
N PHE A 30 -6.13 -0.12 13.36
CA PHE A 30 -5.72 -1.01 12.28
C PHE A 30 -6.61 -2.26 12.23
N LEU A 31 -6.88 -2.89 13.37
CA LEU A 31 -7.78 -4.05 13.44
C LEU A 31 -9.19 -3.72 12.92
N PHE A 32 -9.72 -2.54 13.25
CA PHE A 32 -11.01 -2.09 12.73
C PHE A 32 -10.98 -1.88 11.21
N VAL A 33 -9.96 -1.20 10.68
CA VAL A 33 -9.78 -1.00 9.23
C VAL A 33 -9.62 -2.34 8.50
N PHE A 34 -8.85 -3.26 9.06
CA PHE A 34 -8.66 -4.59 8.52
C PHE A 34 -9.95 -5.41 8.58
N ALA A 35 -10.74 -5.29 9.64
CA ALA A 35 -12.06 -5.90 9.70
C ALA A 35 -13.01 -5.33 8.63
N VAL A 36 -13.00 -4.03 8.37
CA VAL A 36 -13.77 -3.42 7.27
C VAL A 36 -13.34 -4.00 5.92
N PHE A 37 -12.04 -4.14 5.67
CA PHE A 37 -11.51 -4.80 4.48
C PHE A 37 -12.06 -6.23 4.33
N VAL A 38 -11.83 -7.10 5.33
CA VAL A 38 -12.24 -8.51 5.24
C VAL A 38 -13.76 -8.66 5.16
N LEU A 39 -14.51 -7.96 6.01
CA LEU A 39 -15.97 -8.09 6.05
C LEU A 39 -16.64 -7.57 4.78
N SER A 40 -16.14 -6.49 4.18
CA SER A 40 -16.70 -6.01 2.91
C SER A 40 -16.44 -6.98 1.76
N ALA A 41 -15.25 -7.60 1.70
CA ALA A 41 -14.97 -8.67 0.73
C ALA A 41 -15.91 -9.87 0.92
N VAL A 42 -16.10 -10.32 2.17
CA VAL A 42 -17.00 -11.44 2.51
C VAL A 42 -18.45 -11.12 2.15
N VAL A 43 -18.93 -9.90 2.46
CA VAL A 43 -20.30 -9.47 2.15
C VAL A 43 -20.52 -9.40 0.64
N ILE A 44 -19.58 -8.85 -0.13
CA ILE A 44 -19.67 -8.84 -1.60
C ILE A 44 -19.77 -10.27 -2.14
N GLY A 45 -18.87 -11.16 -1.70
CA GLY A 45 -18.90 -12.57 -2.10
C GLY A 45 -20.21 -13.28 -1.75
N ALA A 46 -20.74 -13.06 -0.55
CA ALA A 46 -22.01 -13.64 -0.11
C ALA A 46 -23.21 -13.11 -0.91
N ILE A 47 -23.25 -11.80 -1.21
CA ILE A 47 -24.32 -11.20 -2.02
C ILE A 47 -24.27 -11.75 -3.44
N VAL A 48 -23.09 -11.79 -4.06
CA VAL A 48 -22.95 -12.32 -5.42
C VAL A 48 -23.32 -13.80 -5.47
N GLY A 49 -22.82 -14.63 -4.55
CA GLY A 49 -23.12 -16.05 -4.50
C GLY A 49 -24.60 -16.37 -4.27
N THR A 50 -25.38 -15.45 -3.68
CA THR A 50 -26.82 -15.62 -3.45
C THR A 50 -27.69 -15.03 -4.56
N VAL A 51 -27.34 -13.86 -5.09
CA VAL A 51 -28.16 -13.12 -6.06
C VAL A 51 -27.79 -13.46 -7.52
N ALA A 52 -26.52 -13.80 -7.77
CA ALA A 52 -26.00 -14.06 -9.12
C ALA A 52 -24.90 -15.15 -9.08
N PRO A 53 -25.23 -16.40 -8.68
CA PRO A 53 -24.25 -17.47 -8.50
C PRO A 53 -23.41 -17.74 -9.75
N GLU A 54 -24.01 -17.64 -10.94
CA GLU A 54 -23.33 -17.81 -12.24
C GLU A 54 -22.24 -16.76 -12.50
N SER A 55 -22.29 -15.61 -11.81
CA SER A 55 -21.33 -14.52 -11.97
C SER A 55 -20.16 -14.57 -10.98
N THR A 56 -20.13 -15.54 -10.06
CA THR A 56 -19.13 -15.61 -8.97
C THR A 56 -17.69 -15.61 -9.49
N ASN A 57 -17.45 -16.23 -10.65
CA ASN A 57 -16.13 -16.30 -11.27
C ASN A 57 -15.89 -15.19 -12.30
N SER A 58 -16.79 -14.21 -12.42
CA SER A 58 -16.67 -13.14 -13.40
C SER A 58 -15.55 -12.16 -13.03
N ALA A 59 -14.77 -11.77 -14.03
CA ALA A 59 -13.79 -10.69 -13.97
C ALA A 59 -14.33 -9.40 -13.34
N THR A 60 -15.62 -9.08 -13.55
CA THR A 60 -16.26 -7.90 -12.95
C THR A 60 -16.47 -8.06 -11.45
N VAL A 61 -16.94 -9.23 -11.00
CA VAL A 61 -17.12 -9.53 -9.57
C VAL A 61 -15.78 -9.48 -8.87
N ALA A 62 -14.74 -10.01 -9.50
CA ALA A 62 -13.41 -10.01 -8.94
C ALA A 62 -12.80 -8.60 -8.88
N LEU A 63 -12.95 -7.79 -9.93
CA LEU A 63 -12.56 -6.38 -9.92
C LEU A 63 -13.25 -5.62 -8.77
N VAL A 64 -14.57 -5.81 -8.60
CA VAL A 64 -15.32 -5.19 -7.51
C VAL A 64 -14.85 -5.70 -6.15
N GLY A 65 -14.65 -7.01 -6.01
CA GLY A 65 -14.16 -7.66 -4.79
C GLY A 65 -12.73 -7.28 -4.40
N THR A 66 -11.89 -6.87 -5.36
CA THR A 66 -10.54 -6.34 -5.09
C THR A 66 -10.57 -4.85 -4.77
N ILE A 67 -11.28 -4.05 -5.57
CA ILE A 67 -11.23 -2.57 -5.46
C ILE A 67 -12.03 -2.07 -4.26
N VAL A 68 -13.29 -2.51 -4.12
CA VAL A 68 -14.21 -1.92 -3.15
C VAL A 68 -13.74 -2.12 -1.71
N PRO A 69 -13.35 -3.33 -1.26
CA PRO A 69 -12.87 -3.52 0.10
C PRO A 69 -11.63 -2.69 0.43
N THR A 70 -10.69 -2.64 -0.51
CA THR A 70 -9.43 -1.92 -0.36
C THR A 70 -9.66 -0.42 -0.23
N VAL A 71 -10.43 0.17 -1.15
CA VAL A 71 -10.76 1.60 -1.11
C VAL A 71 -11.56 1.96 0.14
N LEU A 72 -12.55 1.13 0.51
CA LEU A 72 -13.35 1.36 1.72
C LEU A 72 -12.48 1.35 2.97
N ALA A 73 -11.59 0.36 3.11
CA ALA A 73 -10.65 0.28 4.23
C ALA A 73 -9.72 1.51 4.29
N THR A 74 -9.22 1.97 3.14
CA THR A 74 -8.42 3.20 3.06
C THR A 74 -9.23 4.43 3.48
N VAL A 75 -10.47 4.58 3.02
CA VAL A 75 -11.35 5.68 3.42
C VAL A 75 -11.55 5.67 4.95
N VAL A 76 -11.83 4.51 5.53
CA VAL A 76 -11.95 4.36 6.99
C VAL A 76 -10.65 4.70 7.70
N ALA A 77 -9.49 4.29 7.20
CA ALA A 77 -8.19 4.65 7.76
C ALA A 77 -7.98 6.18 7.75
N LEU A 78 -8.29 6.85 6.64
CA LEU A 78 -8.21 8.31 6.54
C LEU A 78 -9.19 8.99 7.50
N LEU A 79 -10.41 8.48 7.64
CA LEU A 79 -11.39 8.99 8.61
C LEU A 79 -10.90 8.83 10.04
N VAL A 80 -10.28 7.70 10.41
CA VAL A 80 -9.68 7.53 11.73
C VAL A 80 -8.63 8.62 12.00
N THR A 81 -7.74 8.91 11.05
CA THR A 81 -6.73 9.97 11.24
C THR A 81 -7.35 11.35 11.43
N LYS A 82 -8.46 11.64 10.75
CA LYS A 82 -9.17 12.94 10.88
C LYS A 82 -9.97 13.05 12.17
N LEU A 83 -10.71 12.00 12.53
CA LEU A 83 -11.64 12.01 13.67
C LEU A 83 -10.93 11.78 15.01
N ARG A 84 -9.81 11.05 14.99
CA ARG A 84 -9.08 10.63 16.19
C ARG A 84 -7.64 11.14 16.22
N GLY A 85 -7.23 11.99 15.29
CA GLY A 85 -5.85 12.45 15.18
C GLY A 85 -5.75 13.83 14.54
N ASN A 86 -4.65 14.09 13.81
CA ASN A 86 -4.37 15.39 13.20
C ASN A 86 -4.56 15.37 11.67
N GLY A 87 -5.20 14.32 11.15
CA GLY A 87 -5.38 14.09 9.72
C GLY A 87 -4.16 13.46 9.04
N PRO A 88 -4.34 12.99 7.78
CA PRO A 88 -3.39 12.07 7.15
C PRO A 88 -2.03 12.69 6.81
N ALA A 89 -1.99 14.00 6.52
CA ALA A 89 -0.74 14.70 6.24
C ALA A 89 0.25 14.63 7.42
N VAL A 90 -0.24 14.86 8.64
CA VAL A 90 0.57 14.86 9.86
C VAL A 90 0.74 13.45 10.40
N ASP A 91 -0.37 12.76 10.63
CA ASP A 91 -0.39 11.46 11.31
C ASP A 91 0.29 10.35 10.51
N LEU A 92 0.09 10.32 9.19
CA LEU A 92 0.70 9.31 8.31
C LEU A 92 2.01 9.81 7.68
N ARG A 93 2.38 11.07 7.91
CA ARG A 93 3.47 11.78 7.23
C ARG A 93 3.30 11.73 5.71
N TRP A 94 2.05 11.96 5.26
CA TRP A 94 1.71 11.99 3.84
C TRP A 94 2.27 13.24 3.18
N SER A 95 3.16 13.05 2.20
CA SER A 95 3.76 14.10 1.38
C SER A 95 4.20 13.52 0.03
N PHE A 96 4.28 14.37 -0.99
CA PHE A 96 4.78 14.03 -2.33
C PHE A 96 5.76 15.10 -2.78
N THR A 97 6.86 15.23 -2.04
CA THR A 97 7.94 16.14 -2.42
C THR A 97 8.77 15.54 -3.55
N ARG A 98 9.57 16.35 -4.23
CA ARG A 98 10.54 15.85 -5.24
C ARG A 98 11.53 14.84 -4.63
N GLU A 99 11.86 15.00 -3.35
CA GLU A 99 12.72 14.08 -2.62
C GLU A 99 12.05 12.73 -2.39
N ASP A 100 10.75 12.72 -2.10
CA ASP A 100 9.96 11.48 -1.97
C ASP A 100 9.97 10.70 -3.26
N VAL A 101 9.72 11.40 -4.39
CA VAL A 101 9.75 10.80 -5.72
C VAL A 101 11.15 10.25 -6.03
N ARG A 102 12.21 11.04 -5.79
CA ARG A 102 13.59 10.60 -6.05
C ARG A 102 13.99 9.41 -5.18
N ALA A 103 13.67 9.44 -3.88
CA ALA A 103 13.95 8.33 -2.97
C ALA A 103 13.15 7.10 -3.38
N GLY A 104 11.86 7.28 -3.70
CA GLY A 104 10.97 6.22 -4.15
C GLY A 104 11.45 5.54 -5.43
N PHE A 105 11.95 6.30 -6.41
CA PHE A 105 12.57 5.69 -7.60
C PHE A 105 13.88 4.96 -7.29
N LYS A 106 14.71 5.44 -6.35
CA LYS A 106 15.95 4.74 -5.97
C LYS A 106 15.67 3.41 -5.28
N PHE A 107 14.83 3.42 -4.25
CA PHE A 107 14.40 2.20 -3.56
C PHE A 107 13.58 1.31 -4.50
N GLY A 108 12.77 1.92 -5.37
CA GLY A 108 11.99 1.25 -6.39
C GLY A 108 12.85 0.49 -7.39
N ALA A 109 13.87 1.13 -7.95
CA ALA A 109 14.78 0.50 -8.92
C ALA A 109 15.62 -0.62 -8.30
N LEU A 110 16.17 -0.40 -7.10
CA LEU A 110 16.86 -1.46 -6.36
C LEU A 110 15.91 -2.61 -6.02
N GLY A 111 14.71 -2.25 -5.54
CA GLY A 111 13.63 -3.17 -5.25
C GLY A 111 13.26 -4.00 -6.46
N LEU A 112 13.12 -3.38 -7.63
CA LEU A 112 12.73 -4.05 -8.87
C LEU A 112 13.72 -5.14 -9.24
N VAL A 113 15.03 -4.88 -9.14
CA VAL A 113 16.05 -5.91 -9.37
C VAL A 113 15.89 -7.06 -8.38
N CYS A 114 15.78 -6.76 -7.09
CA CYS A 114 15.62 -7.77 -6.05
C CYS A 114 14.32 -8.58 -6.20
N THR A 115 13.21 -7.93 -6.50
CA THR A 115 11.88 -8.55 -6.60
C THR A 115 11.74 -9.34 -7.88
N THR A 116 12.32 -8.92 -9.00
CA THR A 116 12.39 -9.73 -10.21
C THR A 116 13.21 -11.00 -9.98
N VAL A 117 14.40 -10.90 -9.36
CA VAL A 117 15.20 -12.09 -9.02
C VAL A 117 14.44 -13.00 -8.06
N ALA A 118 13.80 -12.44 -7.03
CA ALA A 118 13.00 -13.20 -6.10
C ALA A 118 11.79 -13.86 -6.76
N ALA A 119 11.11 -13.19 -7.69
CA ALA A 119 9.99 -13.76 -8.44
C ALA A 119 10.45 -14.94 -9.32
N VAL A 120 11.59 -14.82 -9.99
CA VAL A 120 12.18 -15.93 -10.78
C VAL A 120 12.53 -17.11 -9.87
N VAL A 121 13.27 -16.87 -8.78
CA VAL A 121 13.63 -17.93 -7.82
C VAL A 121 12.39 -18.58 -7.23
N TRP A 122 11.42 -17.77 -6.80
CA TRP A 122 10.17 -18.24 -6.23
C TRP A 122 9.41 -19.12 -7.23
N THR A 123 9.24 -18.68 -8.49
CA THR A 123 8.60 -19.45 -9.56
C THR A 123 9.28 -20.81 -9.77
N ASN A 124 10.61 -20.84 -9.78
CA ASN A 124 11.37 -22.09 -9.91
C ASN A 124 11.21 -23.02 -8.70
N VAL A 125 10.94 -22.47 -7.50
CA VAL A 125 10.76 -23.26 -6.27
C VAL A 125 9.34 -23.79 -6.13
N VAL A 126 8.33 -22.98 -6.46
CA VAL A 126 6.92 -23.38 -6.31
C VAL A 126 6.36 -24.11 -7.53
N GLY A 127 7.01 -24.03 -8.69
CA GLY A 127 6.51 -24.53 -9.97
C GLY A 127 5.67 -23.48 -10.69
N GLU A 128 5.78 -23.42 -12.01
CA GLU A 128 5.08 -22.43 -12.86
C GLU A 128 3.55 -22.50 -12.66
N GLU A 129 3.01 -23.71 -12.47
CA GLU A 129 1.59 -23.95 -12.24
C GLU A 129 1.06 -23.35 -10.93
N ASN A 130 1.94 -23.17 -9.93
CA ASN A 130 1.61 -22.57 -8.65
C ASN A 130 2.04 -21.11 -8.56
N ALA A 131 2.75 -20.59 -9.56
CA ALA A 131 3.39 -19.28 -9.57
C ALA A 131 2.46 -18.14 -9.99
N SER A 132 1.23 -18.13 -9.47
CA SER A 132 0.19 -17.16 -9.82
C SER A 132 -0.22 -16.29 -8.63
N SER A 133 -0.96 -15.22 -8.93
CA SER A 133 -1.64 -14.40 -7.94
C SER A 133 -3.14 -14.51 -8.14
N ALA A 134 -3.94 -14.20 -7.13
CA ALA A 134 -5.39 -14.15 -7.27
C ALA A 134 -5.80 -13.26 -8.47
N VAL A 135 -5.14 -12.11 -8.66
CA VAL A 135 -5.40 -11.21 -9.79
C VAL A 135 -5.03 -11.83 -11.14
N SER A 136 -3.90 -12.56 -11.24
CA SER A 136 -3.49 -13.18 -12.52
C SER A 136 -4.40 -14.35 -12.88
N GLN A 137 -4.74 -15.23 -11.93
CA GLN A 137 -5.65 -16.36 -12.18
C GLN A 137 -7.01 -15.89 -12.71
N LEU A 138 -7.50 -14.74 -12.25
CA LEU A 138 -8.75 -14.16 -12.76
C LEU A 138 -8.65 -13.74 -14.22
N VAL A 139 -7.50 -13.21 -14.62
CA VAL A 139 -7.25 -12.76 -15.99
C VAL A 139 -7.01 -13.94 -16.93
N GLU A 140 -6.41 -15.02 -16.44
CA GLU A 140 -6.14 -16.24 -17.22
C GLU A 140 -7.43 -17.03 -17.51
N ASN A 141 -8.38 -17.06 -16.56
CA ASN A 141 -9.60 -17.86 -16.65
C ASN A 141 -10.72 -17.22 -17.49
N GLU A 142 -10.69 -15.90 -17.70
CA GLU A 142 -11.75 -15.19 -18.42
C GLU A 142 -11.19 -13.99 -19.20
N ARG A 143 -11.60 -13.84 -20.47
CA ARG A 143 -11.28 -12.64 -21.24
C ARG A 143 -12.02 -11.44 -20.65
N MET A 144 -11.28 -10.59 -19.96
CA MET A 144 -11.83 -9.35 -19.39
C MET A 144 -12.24 -8.39 -20.51
N PRO A 145 -13.35 -7.65 -20.36
CA PRO A 145 -13.61 -6.46 -21.16
C PRO A 145 -12.41 -5.49 -21.07
N ILE A 146 -12.05 -4.84 -22.17
CA ILE A 146 -10.88 -3.92 -22.22
C ILE A 146 -10.95 -2.87 -21.12
N SER A 147 -12.13 -2.31 -20.85
CA SER A 147 -12.34 -1.35 -19.77
C SER A 147 -12.03 -1.93 -18.38
N ALA A 148 -12.40 -3.18 -18.12
CA ALA A 148 -12.11 -3.86 -16.88
C ALA A 148 -10.62 -4.20 -16.74
N ALA A 149 -9.95 -4.59 -17.82
CA ALA A 149 -8.50 -4.81 -17.85
C ALA A 149 -7.72 -3.53 -17.55
N ILE A 150 -8.11 -2.40 -18.17
CA ILE A 150 -7.51 -1.08 -17.89
C ILE A 150 -7.78 -0.65 -16.45
N ALA A 151 -9.00 -0.86 -15.93
CA ALA A 151 -9.32 -0.55 -14.55
C ALA A 151 -8.47 -1.38 -13.56
N MET A 152 -8.31 -2.68 -13.82
CA MET A 152 -7.45 -3.56 -13.02
C MET A 152 -6.00 -3.10 -13.08
N PHE A 153 -5.47 -2.80 -14.26
CA PHE A 153 -4.11 -2.27 -14.43
C PHE A 153 -3.87 -1.00 -13.59
N LEU A 154 -4.75 0.00 -13.74
CA LEU A 154 -4.65 1.25 -12.99
C LEU A 154 -4.78 1.02 -11.48
N PHE A 155 -5.61 0.07 -11.07
CA PHE A 155 -5.72 -0.28 -9.66
C PHE A 155 -4.45 -0.94 -9.14
N VAL A 156 -4.00 -2.05 -9.73
CA VAL A 156 -2.81 -2.80 -9.27
C VAL A 156 -1.54 -1.95 -9.30
N TRP A 157 -1.40 -1.08 -10.31
CA TRP A 157 -0.24 -0.21 -10.43
C TRP A 157 -0.32 1.04 -9.56
N LEU A 158 -1.45 1.75 -9.57
CA LEU A 158 -1.52 3.12 -9.04
C LEU A 158 -2.31 3.20 -7.73
N VAL A 159 -3.56 2.74 -7.73
CA VAL A 159 -4.50 2.98 -6.63
C VAL A 159 -4.30 2.01 -5.46
N GLY A 160 -4.17 0.71 -5.75
CA GLY A 160 -3.89 -0.34 -4.77
C GLY A 160 -2.66 -0.03 -3.92
N PRO A 161 -1.50 0.28 -4.52
CA PRO A 161 -0.32 0.70 -3.77
C PRO A 161 -0.55 1.91 -2.87
N ILE A 162 -1.33 2.92 -3.31
CA ILE A 162 -1.66 4.06 -2.43
C ILE A 162 -2.49 3.58 -1.23
N CYS A 163 -3.54 2.80 -1.49
CA CYS A 163 -4.43 2.27 -0.47
C CYS A 163 -3.70 1.40 0.56
N GLU A 164 -2.87 0.49 0.10
CA GLU A 164 -2.08 -0.42 0.92
C GLU A 164 -1.06 0.36 1.76
N GLU A 165 -0.33 1.30 1.18
CA GLU A 165 0.64 2.08 1.93
C GLU A 165 -0.03 2.92 3.03
N VAL A 166 -1.22 3.47 2.79
CA VAL A 166 -2.01 4.15 3.83
C VAL A 166 -2.34 3.23 4.99
N ILE A 167 -2.72 1.99 4.72
CA ILE A 167 -3.13 1.01 5.73
C ILE A 167 -1.89 0.52 6.50
N TYR A 168 -0.84 0.08 5.79
CA TYR A 168 0.29 -0.63 6.39
C TYR A 168 1.45 0.31 6.80
N ARG A 169 1.88 1.24 5.93
CA ARG A 169 3.03 2.14 6.19
C ARG A 169 2.61 3.49 6.77
N GLY A 170 1.30 3.77 6.73
CA GLY A 170 0.63 4.84 7.44
C GLY A 170 0.09 4.36 8.78
N LEU A 171 -1.14 3.82 8.79
CA LEU A 171 -1.92 3.57 9.99
C LEU A 171 -1.28 2.51 10.90
N LEU A 172 -0.97 1.32 10.37
CA LEU A 172 -0.31 0.26 11.16
C LEU A 172 1.07 0.70 11.65
N TRP A 173 1.87 1.32 10.79
CA TRP A 173 3.18 1.86 11.16
C TRP A 173 3.09 2.83 12.34
N GLY A 174 2.23 3.85 12.25
CA GLY A 174 2.06 4.82 13.33
C GLY A 174 1.47 4.18 14.60
N ALA A 175 0.64 3.16 14.48
CA ALA A 175 0.14 2.40 15.62
C ALA A 175 1.25 1.62 16.34
N LEU A 176 2.17 1.01 15.60
CA LEU A 176 3.30 0.25 16.13
C LEU A 176 4.43 1.13 16.66
N GLU A 177 4.64 2.34 16.11
CA GLU A 177 5.60 3.31 16.66
C GLU A 177 5.29 3.64 18.13
N ARG A 178 4.01 3.57 18.55
CA ARG A 178 3.59 3.78 19.94
C ARG A 178 4.06 2.70 20.91
N LEU A 179 4.44 1.52 20.43
CA LEU A 179 4.92 0.42 21.26
C LEU A 179 6.39 0.62 21.69
N ALA A 180 7.09 1.59 21.11
CA ALA A 180 8.48 1.92 21.43
C ALA A 180 9.49 0.76 21.27
N TRP A 181 9.18 -0.25 20.46
CA TRP A 181 10.08 -1.39 20.15
C TRP A 181 11.19 -1.06 19.14
N GLY A 182 11.29 0.21 18.73
CA GLY A 182 12.29 0.68 17.78
C GLY A 182 11.86 0.56 16.31
N ARG A 183 12.44 1.42 15.47
CA ARG A 183 12.04 1.57 14.04
C ARG A 183 12.18 0.30 13.21
N TRP A 184 13.14 -0.57 13.54
CA TRP A 184 13.36 -1.82 12.81
C TRP A 184 12.30 -2.88 13.15
N ALA A 185 11.81 -2.90 14.39
CA ALA A 185 10.68 -3.76 14.76
C ALA A 185 9.40 -3.32 14.04
N VAL A 186 9.13 -2.01 13.96
CA VAL A 186 8.00 -1.45 13.19
C VAL A 186 8.11 -1.82 11.71
N PHE A 187 9.29 -1.63 11.12
CA PHE A 187 9.57 -2.05 9.74
C PHE A 187 9.29 -3.54 9.51
N GLY A 188 9.83 -4.42 10.37
CA GLY A 188 9.65 -5.86 10.25
C GLY A 188 8.18 -6.28 10.39
N LEU A 189 7.51 -5.80 11.44
CA LEU A 189 6.11 -6.14 11.72
C LEU A 189 5.16 -5.64 10.63
N THR A 190 5.31 -4.39 10.16
CA THR A 190 4.49 -3.88 9.04
C THR A 190 4.70 -4.67 7.75
N THR A 191 5.92 -5.11 7.48
CA THR A 191 6.26 -5.93 6.31
C THR A 191 5.67 -7.32 6.40
N VAL A 192 5.77 -7.98 7.55
CA VAL A 192 5.18 -9.31 7.78
C VAL A 192 3.66 -9.26 7.72
N ILE A 193 3.04 -8.30 8.42
CA ILE A 193 1.59 -8.15 8.43
C ILE A 193 1.08 -7.85 7.02
N PHE A 194 1.73 -6.97 6.26
CA PHE A 194 1.42 -6.71 4.86
C PHE A 194 1.39 -7.99 4.01
N ALA A 195 2.44 -8.82 4.10
CA ALA A 195 2.55 -10.03 3.30
C ALA A 195 1.50 -11.07 3.69
N VAL A 196 1.29 -11.32 4.98
CA VAL A 196 0.31 -12.31 5.48
C VAL A 196 -1.13 -11.87 5.23
N SER A 197 -1.41 -10.57 5.26
CA SER A 197 -2.75 -10.01 5.02
C SER A 197 -3.27 -10.24 3.59
N HIS A 198 -2.42 -10.65 2.65
CA HIS A 198 -2.85 -11.06 1.31
C HIS A 198 -3.54 -12.43 1.29
N LEU A 199 -3.37 -13.25 2.33
CA LEU A 199 -4.00 -14.57 2.45
C LEU A 199 -3.64 -15.53 1.29
N GLU A 200 -2.45 -15.37 0.71
CA GLU A 200 -1.90 -16.23 -0.34
C GLU A 200 -0.66 -16.98 0.23
N PRO A 201 -0.80 -18.17 0.83
CA PRO A 201 0.28 -18.80 1.60
C PRO A 201 1.60 -18.97 0.83
N LEU A 202 1.53 -19.43 -0.43
CA LEU A 202 2.72 -19.60 -1.28
C LEU A 202 3.36 -18.24 -1.62
N ARG A 203 2.53 -17.29 -2.05
CA ARG A 203 2.95 -15.95 -2.49
C ARG A 203 3.40 -15.05 -1.35
N THR A 204 3.01 -15.35 -0.10
CA THR A 204 3.44 -14.63 1.11
C THR A 204 4.97 -14.52 1.19
N SER A 205 5.70 -15.59 0.83
CA SER A 205 7.17 -15.59 0.82
C SER A 205 7.75 -14.55 -0.16
N LEU A 206 7.18 -14.44 -1.36
CA LEU A 206 7.53 -13.43 -2.36
C LEU A 206 7.12 -12.02 -1.89
N LEU A 207 5.94 -11.88 -1.30
CA LEU A 207 5.44 -10.60 -0.77
C LEU A 207 6.28 -10.06 0.38
N LEU A 208 6.89 -10.92 1.19
CA LEU A 208 7.87 -10.50 2.20
C LEU A 208 9.07 -9.81 1.55
N VAL A 209 9.59 -10.37 0.45
CA VAL A 209 10.72 -9.78 -0.28
C VAL A 209 10.32 -8.47 -0.96
N ILE A 210 9.13 -8.42 -1.57
CA ILE A 210 8.57 -7.20 -2.18
C ILE A 210 8.36 -6.09 -1.14
N GLY A 211 7.91 -6.45 0.06
CA GLY A 211 7.65 -5.50 1.13
C GLY A 211 8.91 -4.82 1.69
N ILE A 212 10.10 -5.42 1.51
CA ILE A 212 11.38 -4.89 2.02
C ILE A 212 11.72 -3.52 1.41
N PRO A 213 11.92 -3.36 0.08
CA PRO A 213 12.28 -2.06 -0.49
C PRO A 213 11.24 -0.98 -0.17
N ILE A 214 9.95 -1.33 -0.17
CA ILE A 214 8.83 -0.45 0.19
C ILE A 214 8.97 0.03 1.64
N GLY A 215 9.10 -0.90 2.59
CA GLY A 215 9.28 -0.59 4.00
C GLY A 215 10.57 0.17 4.29
N LEU A 216 11.67 -0.10 3.57
CA LEU A 216 12.92 0.64 3.71
C LEU A 216 12.78 2.08 3.22
N ALA A 217 12.06 2.32 2.12
CA ALA A 217 11.75 3.67 1.67
C ALA A 217 11.00 4.45 2.76
N ARG A 218 10.00 3.85 3.40
CA ARG A 218 9.32 4.43 4.56
C ARG A 218 10.26 4.66 5.75
N LEU A 219 11.09 3.68 6.08
CA LEU A 219 12.00 3.70 7.23
C LEU A 219 13.05 4.81 7.13
N PHE A 220 13.67 4.97 5.96
CA PHE A 220 14.78 5.89 5.76
C PHE A 220 14.32 7.32 5.45
N THR A 221 13.19 7.49 4.77
CA THR A 221 12.67 8.83 4.46
C THR A 221 11.77 9.38 5.57
N GLY A 222 11.16 8.50 6.36
CA GLY A 222 10.15 8.90 7.33
C GLY A 222 8.90 9.51 6.68
N ARG A 223 8.69 9.36 5.36
CA ARG A 223 7.55 9.91 4.61
C ARG A 223 6.79 8.81 3.86
N LEU A 224 5.48 8.98 3.72
CA LEU A 224 4.63 7.97 3.08
C LEU A 224 4.81 7.96 1.55
N GLY A 225 5.01 9.13 0.93
CA GLY A 225 5.12 9.26 -0.53
C GLY A 225 6.26 8.45 -1.12
N ALA A 226 7.43 8.42 -0.47
CA ALA A 226 8.55 7.60 -0.94
C ALA A 226 8.20 6.10 -0.97
N SER A 227 7.44 5.63 0.03
CA SER A 227 6.95 4.25 0.11
C SER A 227 5.96 3.96 -1.02
N ILE A 228 5.00 4.87 -1.25
CA ILE A 228 4.03 4.77 -2.34
C ILE A 228 4.73 4.67 -3.69
N VAL A 229 5.66 5.58 -3.99
CA VAL A 229 6.39 5.57 -5.27
C VAL A 229 7.21 4.29 -5.43
N THR A 230 7.88 3.82 -4.36
CA THR A 230 8.62 2.55 -4.38
C THR A 230 7.70 1.37 -4.73
N HIS A 231 6.53 1.33 -4.11
CA HIS A 231 5.52 0.29 -4.34
C HIS A 231 5.00 0.35 -5.78
N GLN A 232 4.63 1.52 -6.28
CA GLN A 232 4.17 1.72 -7.66
C GLN A 232 5.23 1.29 -8.70
N VAL A 233 6.51 1.56 -8.45
CA VAL A 233 7.61 1.10 -9.32
C VAL A 233 7.69 -0.43 -9.33
N ASN A 234 7.55 -1.10 -8.18
CA ASN A 234 7.61 -2.55 -8.10
C ASN A 234 6.34 -3.24 -8.63
N ASN A 235 5.19 -2.56 -8.61
CA ASN A 235 3.94 -3.10 -9.16
C ASN A 235 3.70 -2.79 -10.63
N PHE A 236 4.49 -1.90 -11.25
CA PHE A 236 4.27 -1.54 -12.65
C PHE A 236 4.39 -2.73 -13.60
N LEU A 237 5.48 -3.52 -13.52
CA LEU A 237 5.69 -4.66 -14.42
C LEU A 237 4.65 -5.77 -14.21
N PRO A 238 4.34 -6.22 -12.97
CA PRO A 238 3.25 -7.16 -12.74
C PRO A 238 1.89 -6.67 -13.25
N ALA A 239 1.55 -5.38 -13.02
CA ALA A 239 0.30 -4.81 -13.52
C ALA A 239 0.26 -4.78 -15.06
N LEU A 240 1.38 -4.41 -15.70
CA LEU A 240 1.49 -4.40 -17.15
C LEU A 240 1.36 -5.82 -17.73
N ALA A 241 1.96 -6.82 -17.08
CA ALA A 241 1.81 -8.22 -17.47
C ALA A 241 0.32 -8.63 -17.43
N VAL A 242 -0.37 -8.34 -16.33
CA VAL A 242 -1.82 -8.58 -16.20
C VAL A 242 -2.61 -7.91 -17.34
N LEU A 243 -2.30 -6.66 -17.69
CA LEU A 243 -2.97 -5.96 -18.79
C LEU A 243 -2.74 -6.66 -20.14
N LEU A 244 -1.49 -7.03 -20.44
CA LEU A 244 -1.12 -7.63 -21.71
C LEU A 244 -1.72 -9.04 -21.88
N VAL A 245 -1.78 -9.82 -20.80
CA VAL A 245 -2.47 -11.13 -20.79
C VAL A 245 -3.98 -10.92 -20.99
N ALA A 246 -4.59 -9.97 -20.27
CA ALA A 246 -6.02 -9.66 -20.40
C ALA A 246 -6.42 -9.24 -21.83
N LEU A 247 -5.51 -8.57 -22.55
CA LEU A 247 -5.70 -8.16 -23.93
C LEU A 247 -5.33 -9.24 -24.97
N GLY A 248 -4.81 -10.40 -24.53
CA GLY A 248 -4.37 -11.49 -25.42
C GLY A 248 -3.09 -11.17 -26.21
N VAL A 249 -2.31 -10.19 -25.77
CA VAL A 249 -1.02 -9.81 -26.38
C VAL A 249 0.10 -10.74 -25.93
N MET A 250 -0.01 -11.28 -24.70
CA MET A 250 0.90 -12.29 -24.15
C MET A 250 0.10 -13.54 -23.74
N PRO A 251 0.72 -14.74 -23.79
CA PRO A 251 0.12 -15.92 -23.20
C PRO A 251 -0.05 -15.74 -21.70
N ALA A 252 -1.11 -16.38 -21.18
CA ALA A 252 -1.32 -16.66 -19.77
C ALA A 252 -0.15 -17.49 -19.22
#